data_AF-A0A5J4PUC5-F1
#
_entry.id   AF-A0A5J4PUC5-F1
#
_cell.length_a   1.000
_cell.length_b   1.000
_cell.length_c   1.000
_cell.angle_alpha   90.00
_cell.angle_beta   90.00
_cell.angle_gamma   90.00
#
_symmetry.space_group_name_H-M   'P 1'
#
loop_
_entity.id
_entity.type
_entity.pdbx_description
1 polymer ?
#
loop_
_entity_poly.entity_id
_entity_poly.type
_entity_poly.pdbx_seq_one_letter_code
_entity_poly.pdbx_strand_id
1 'polypeptide(L)' 'MTTEDYIIAHIDPESDYLQALYRDTHVKLMRPRMASGHLQGRILKMFVEMICPRQVLEIG' A
#
# COMPACT_ATOMS: atom_id res chain seq x y z
N MET A 1 -7.15 19.23 6.41
CA MET A 1 -7.32 18.03 5.59
C MET A 1 -6.64 18.28 4.25
N THR A 2 -5.65 17.45 3.95
CA THR A 2 -5.03 17.41 2.63
C THR A 2 -5.92 16.59 1.68
N THR A 3 -5.69 16.70 0.37
CA THR A 3 -6.37 15.84 -0.62
C THR A 3 -6.10 14.36 -0.36
N GLU A 4 -4.91 14.03 0.14
CA GLU A 4 -4.52 12.66 0.50
C GLU A 4 -5.36 12.12 1.66
N ASP A 5 -5.56 12.91 2.73
CA ASP A 5 -6.43 12.54 3.86
C ASP A 5 -7.86 12.24 3.38
N TYR A 6 -8.37 13.08 2.46
CA TYR A 6 -9.69 12.88 1.88
C TYR A 6 -9.77 11.56 1.10
N ILE A 7 -8.78 11.27 0.26
CA ILE A 7 -8.76 10.02 -0.52
C ILE A 7 -8.71 8.82 0.41
N ILE A 8 -7.80 8.80 1.39
CA ILE A 8 -7.65 7.67 2.33
C ILE A 8 -8.94 7.41 3.10
N ALA A 9 -9.69 8.45 3.45
CA ALA A 9 -10.97 8.32 4.15
C ALA A 9 -12.12 7.79 3.27
N HIS A 10 -11.99 7.81 1.94
CA HIS A 10 -13.06 7.44 0.99
C HIS A 10 -12.73 6.24 0.10
N ILE A 11 -11.57 5.61 0.28
CA ILE A 11 -11.22 4.34 -0.38
C ILE A 11 -11.39 3.18 0.60
N ASP A 12 -11.37 1.95 0.07
CA ASP A 12 -11.41 0.75 0.91
C ASP A 12 -10.28 0.77 1.94
N PRO A 13 -10.52 0.32 3.18
CA PRO A 13 -9.52 0.33 4.22
C PRO A 13 -8.36 -0.65 3.93
N GLU A 14 -7.20 -0.33 4.50
CA GLU A 14 -6.05 -1.22 4.47
C GLU A 14 -6.31 -2.41 5.38
N SER A 15 -5.97 -3.62 4.93
CA SER A 15 -6.11 -4.82 5.75
C SER A 15 -5.25 -4.74 7.02
N ASP A 16 -5.72 -5.32 8.11
CA ASP A 16 -5.00 -5.37 9.40
C ASP A 16 -3.56 -5.90 9.26
N TYR A 17 -3.35 -6.87 8.37
CA TYR A 17 -2.03 -7.44 8.09
C TYR A 17 -1.05 -6.39 7.51
N LEU A 18 -1.49 -5.64 6.50
CA LEU A 18 -0.67 -4.60 5.86
C LEU A 18 -0.41 -3.44 6.81
N GLN A 19 -1.39 -3.03 7.62
CA GLN A 19 -1.19 -2.02 8.67
C GLN A 19 -0.13 -2.46 9.67
N ALA A 20 -0.18 -3.72 10.13
CA ALA A 20 0.80 -4.28 11.04
C ALA A 20 2.20 -4.32 10.41
N LEU A 21 2.31 -4.72 9.14
CA LEU A 21 3.57 -4.74 8.39
C LEU A 21 4.15 -3.33 8.24
N TYR A 22 3.32 -2.35 7.91
CA TYR A 22 3.73 -0.95 7.77
C TYR A 22 4.25 -0.38 9.09
N ARG A 23 3.55 -0.67 10.20
CA ARG A 23 3.98 -0.29 11.55
C ARG A 23 5.31 -0.96 11.92
N ASP A 24 5.44 -2.26 11.68
CA ASP A 24 6.65 -3.01 12.00
C ASP A 24 7.86 -2.51 11.19
N THR A 25 7.65 -2.11 9.93
CA THR A 25 8.66 -1.46 9.07
C THR A 25 9.15 -0.16 9.70
N HIS A 26 8.23 0.67 10.19
CA HIS A 26 8.54 1.95 10.85
C HIS A 26 9.28 1.79 12.19
N VAL A 27 9.07 0.68 12.90
CA VAL A 27 9.72 0.41 14.19
C VAL A 27 11.09 -0.25 14.02
N LYS A 28 11.24 -1.16 13.05
CA LYS A 28 12.41 -2.04 12.95
C LYS A 28 13.48 -1.56 11.96
N LEU A 29 13.14 -0.68 11.02
CA LEU A 29 14.07 -0.25 9.97
C LEU A 29 14.52 1.20 10.15
N MET A 30 15.81 1.45 9.91
CA MET A 30 16.43 2.78 9.99
C MET A 30 15.91 3.76 8.92
N ARG A 31 15.29 3.27 7.83
CA ARG A 31 14.74 4.07 6.71
C ARG A 31 13.41 3.50 6.20
N PRO A 32 12.29 3.70 6.91
CA PRO A 32 11.00 3.08 6.56
C PRO A 32 10.26 3.73 5.38
N ARG A 33 10.86 4.71 4.70
CA ARG A 33 10.23 5.50 3.62
C ARG A 33 10.07 4.77 2.28
N MET A 34 10.50 3.51 2.19
CA MET A 34 10.45 2.72 0.95
C MET A 34 9.20 1.83 0.86
N ALA A 35 8.36 1.77 1.90
CA ALA A 35 7.12 1.02 1.85
C ALA A 35 6.09 1.72 0.95
N SER A 36 5.46 0.95 0.06
CA SER A 36 4.27 1.42 -0.67
C SER A 36 3.15 1.68 0.33
N GLY A 37 2.69 2.94 0.44
CA GLY A 37 1.62 3.32 1.35
C GLY A 37 0.24 2.81 0.89
N HIS A 38 -0.77 2.96 1.75
CA HIS A 38 -2.12 2.42 1.55
C HIS A 38 -2.69 2.73 0.15
N LEU A 39 -2.69 3.99 -0.28
CA LEU A 39 -3.22 4.39 -1.58
C LEU A 39 -2.51 3.68 -2.75
N GLN A 40 -1.18 3.61 -2.71
CA GLN A 40 -0.39 2.96 -3.76
C GLN A 40 -0.66 1.46 -3.81
N GLY A 41 -0.77 0.80 -2.65
CA GLY A 41 -1.15 -0.61 -2.55
C GLY A 41 -2.52 -0.90 -3.17
N ARG A 42 -3.51 -0.02 -2.94
CA ARG A 42 -4.86 -0.14 -3.55
C ARG A 42 -4.80 -0.03 -5.07
N ILE A 43 -4.02 0.90 -5.61
CA ILE A 43 -3.86 1.08 -7.06
C ILE A 43 -3.22 -0.15 -7.70
N LEU A 44 -2.14 -0.68 -7.11
CA LEU A 44 -1.47 -1.88 -7.62
C LEU A 44 -2.41 -3.09 -7.60
N LYS A 45 -3.17 -3.29 -6.51
CA LYS A 45 -4.19 -4.34 -6.43
C LYS A 45 -5.22 -4.21 -7.55
N MET A 46 -5.77 -3.02 -7.75
CA MET A 46 -6.73 -2.74 -8.82
C MET A 46 -6.15 -3.08 -10.19
N PHE A 47 -4.90 -2.73 -10.47
CA PHE A 47 -4.24 -3.11 -11.73
C PHE A 47 -4.11 -4.62 -11.91
N VAL A 48 -3.70 -5.35 -10.87
CA VAL A 48 -3.61 -6.81 -10.93
C VAL A 48 -4.97 -7.45 -11.20
N GLU A 49 -6.02 -6.98 -10.52
CA GLU A 49 -7.37 -7.51 -10.69
C GLU A 49 -7.98 -7.18 -12.06
N MET A 50 -7.68 -6.01 -12.63
CA MET A 50 -8.18 -5.62 -13.95
C MET A 50 -7.40 -6.25 -15.11
N ILE A 51 -6.06 -6.31 -15.01
CA ILE A 51 -5.19 -6.80 -16.09
C ILE A 51 -5.13 -8.33 -16.08
N CYS A 52 -5.37 -8.97 -14.94
CA CYS A 52 -5.23 -10.41 -14.74
C CYS A 52 -3.86 -10.95 -15.24
N PRO A 53 -2.73 -10.35 -14.82
CA PRO A 53 -1.42 -10.77 -15.31
C PRO A 53 -1.11 -12.20 -14.86
N ARG A 54 -0.50 -12.99 -15.74
CA ARG A 54 -0.04 -14.35 -15.38
C ARG A 54 1.28 -14.36 -14.61
N GLN A 55 2.07 -13.29 -14.72
CA GLN A 55 3.38 -13.16 -14.09
C GLN A 55 3.55 -11.71 -13.62
N VAL A 56 4.07 -11.55 -12.41
CA VAL A 56 4.38 -10.26 -11.81
C VAL A 56 5.85 -10.30 -11.37
N LEU A 57 6.61 -9.26 -11.72
CA LEU A 57 7.97 -9.05 -11.25
C LEU A 57 7.97 -7.82 -10.34
N GLU A 58 8.32 -8.03 -9.08
CA GLU A 58 8.50 -6.96 -8.09
C GLU A 58 9.99 -6.69 -7.91
N ILE A 59 10.38 -5.42 -7.93
CA ILE A 59 11.77 -4.99 -7.73
C ILE A 59 11.77 -3.89 -6.67
N GLY A 60 12.15 -4.26 -5.44
CA GLY A 60 12.26 -3.33 -4.32
C GLY A 60 10.93 -3.14 -3.61
#